data_AF-A0A7C4E4G8-F1
#
_entry.id   AF-A0A7C4E4G8-F1
#
_cell.length_a   1.000
_cell.length_b   1.000
_cell.length_c   1.000
_cell.angle_alpha   90.00
_cell.angle_beta   90.00
_cell.angle_gamma   90.00
#
_symmetry.space_group_name_H-M   'P 1'
#
loop_
_entity.id
_entity.type
_entity.pdbx_description
1 polymer ?
#
loop_
_entity_poly.entity_id
_entity_poly.type
_entity_poly.pdbx_seq_one_letter_code
_entity_poly.pdbx_strand_id
1 'polypeptide(L)'
;MKTSRIAALLLAGLLTPSLAPALTLDVRDCGAIGDGSHLDTQAIQTAIDRCATAGGGTVLLQTGRFLSGTIFLKSRVFLQLAGDSTRNIALTANDLSAVGRPLDLAPEVPKKAVTLK
;
A
#
# COMPACT_ATOMS: atom_id res chain seq x y z
N MET A 1 -47.08 17.27 -44.47
CA MET A 1 -46.88 16.19 -43.47
C MET A 1 -45.71 15.31 -43.89
N LYS A 2 -44.53 15.47 -43.25
CA LYS A 2 -43.59 14.39 -42.85
C LYS A 2 -42.25 14.98 -42.42
N THR A 3 -42.19 15.23 -41.12
CA THR A 3 -41.01 15.36 -40.26
C THR A 3 -40.27 14.02 -40.17
N SER A 4 -38.93 14.02 -40.21
CA SER A 4 -38.07 13.14 -39.38
C SER A 4 -36.61 13.48 -39.64
N ARG A 5 -35.97 14.28 -38.77
CA ARG A 5 -35.32 13.90 -37.50
C ARG A 5 -33.90 13.33 -37.72
N ILE A 6 -32.97 14.27 -37.55
CA ILE A 6 -31.55 14.11 -37.23
C ILE A 6 -31.42 13.07 -36.10
N ALA A 7 -30.59 12.06 -36.29
CA ALA A 7 -30.13 11.19 -35.21
C ALA A 7 -28.67 10.79 -35.48
N ALA A 8 -27.77 11.72 -35.18
CA ALA A 8 -26.35 11.42 -35.01
C ALA A 8 -26.19 10.58 -33.73
N LEU A 9 -26.00 9.27 -33.89
CA LEU A 9 -25.75 8.34 -32.81
C LEU A 9 -24.25 8.43 -32.43
N LEU A 10 -23.89 9.45 -31.66
CA LEU A 10 -22.59 9.53 -30.99
C LEU A 10 -22.60 8.53 -29.83
N LEU A 11 -22.11 7.31 -30.09
CA LEU A 11 -21.82 6.33 -29.06
C LEU A 11 -20.49 6.72 -28.37
N ALA A 12 -20.53 7.78 -27.56
CA ALA A 12 -19.45 8.10 -26.64
C ALA A 12 -19.44 7.04 -25.53
N GLY A 13 -18.69 5.96 -25.75
CA GLY A 13 -18.41 4.96 -24.72
C GLY A 13 -17.76 5.66 -23.54
N LEU A 14 -18.52 5.85 -22.46
CA LEU A 14 -17.98 6.27 -21.19
C LEU A 14 -16.97 5.21 -20.76
N LEU A 15 -15.69 5.55 -20.83
CA LEU A 15 -14.61 4.82 -20.18
C LEU A 15 -14.87 4.93 -18.68
N THR A 16 -15.70 4.06 -18.11
CA THR A 16 -15.87 3.99 -16.66
C THR A 16 -14.51 3.65 -16.09
N PRO A 17 -13.85 4.54 -15.32
CA PRO A 17 -12.64 4.17 -14.62
C PRO A 17 -13.02 3.03 -13.68
N SER A 18 -12.49 1.84 -13.94
CA SER A 18 -12.63 0.72 -13.01
C SER A 18 -11.97 1.15 -11.71
N LEU A 19 -12.79 1.40 -10.69
CA LEU A 19 -12.31 1.59 -9.33
C LEU A 19 -11.86 0.21 -8.87
N ALA A 20 -10.66 -0.19 -9.29
CA ALA A 20 -10.06 -1.44 -8.86
C ALA A 20 -10.04 -1.45 -7.33
N PRO A 21 -10.50 -2.53 -6.69
CA PRO A 21 -10.48 -2.63 -5.24
C PRO A 21 -9.03 -2.46 -4.77
N ALA A 22 -8.82 -1.64 -3.74
CA ALA A 22 -7.49 -1.42 -3.18
C ALA A 22 -6.90 -2.76 -2.73
N LEU A 23 -5.78 -3.16 -3.32
CA LEU A 23 -5.18 -4.47 -3.07
C LEU A 23 -4.53 -4.48 -1.68
N THR A 24 -5.02 -5.29 -0.76
CA THR A 24 -4.37 -5.53 0.53
C THR A 24 -3.50 -6.79 0.47
N LEU A 25 -2.22 -6.67 0.79
CA LEU A 25 -1.26 -7.79 0.82
C LEU A 25 -0.55 -7.84 2.16
N ASP A 26 -0.48 -9.02 2.77
CA ASP A 26 0.41 -9.24 3.90
C ASP A 26 1.85 -9.41 3.42
N VAL A 27 2.80 -8.82 4.15
CA VAL A 27 4.23 -9.01 3.85
C VAL A 27 4.68 -10.47 3.99
N ARG A 28 3.97 -11.27 4.79
CA ARG A 28 4.20 -12.72 4.95
C ARG A 28 3.86 -13.49 3.68
N ASP A 29 2.85 -13.05 2.92
CA ASP A 29 2.52 -13.61 1.61
C ASP A 29 3.62 -13.32 0.57
N CYS A 30 4.52 -12.38 0.88
CA CYS A 30 5.69 -12.03 0.09
C CYS A 30 7.00 -12.59 0.69
N GLY A 31 6.92 -13.45 1.71
CA GLY A 31 8.07 -14.13 2.30
C GLY A 31 8.68 -13.46 3.53
N ALA A 32 8.01 -12.49 4.15
CA ALA A 32 8.50 -11.91 5.40
C ALA A 32 8.33 -12.89 6.57
N ILE A 33 9.34 -12.98 7.43
CA ILE A 33 9.35 -13.87 8.60
C ILE A 33 8.80 -13.13 9.82
N GLY A 34 9.26 -11.89 10.07
CA GLY A 34 8.77 -11.07 11.17
C GLY A 34 9.26 -11.51 12.56
N ASP A 35 10.46 -12.09 12.67
CA ASP A 35 11.09 -12.50 13.94
C ASP A 35 12.02 -11.45 14.56
N GLY A 36 12.31 -10.38 13.83
CA GLY A 36 13.14 -9.24 14.24
C GLY A 36 14.64 -9.46 14.09
N SER A 37 15.05 -10.56 13.46
CA SER A 37 16.45 -10.91 13.18
C SER A 37 16.69 -11.13 11.69
N HIS A 38 15.70 -11.66 10.96
CA HIS A 38 15.76 -11.82 9.51
C HIS A 38 15.51 -10.50 8.78
N LEU A 39 16.25 -10.28 7.70
CA LEU A 39 16.11 -9.09 6.87
C LEU A 39 14.91 -9.25 5.91
N ASP A 40 13.76 -8.70 6.30
CA ASP A 40 12.48 -8.77 5.56
C ASP A 40 12.36 -7.74 4.43
N THR A 41 13.43 -6.98 4.15
CA THR A 41 13.45 -5.86 3.18
C THR A 41 12.89 -6.25 1.82
N GLN A 42 13.32 -7.39 1.27
CA GLN A 42 12.89 -7.84 -0.06
C GLN A 42 11.41 -8.21 -0.10
N ALA A 43 10.91 -8.87 0.95
CA ALA A 43 9.50 -9.25 1.06
C ALA A 43 8.61 -7.99 1.14
N ILE A 44 9.01 -7.01 1.95
CA ILE A 44 8.30 -5.74 2.09
C ILE A 44 8.31 -4.96 0.77
N GLN A 45 9.46 -4.86 0.09
CA GLN A 45 9.54 -4.18 -1.21
C GLN A 45 8.68 -4.88 -2.27
N THR A 46 8.66 -6.21 -2.27
CA THR A 46 7.82 -7.01 -3.17
C THR A 46 6.33 -6.74 -2.94
N ALA A 47 5.90 -6.65 -1.69
CA ALA A 47 4.52 -6.30 -1.37
C ALA A 47 4.15 -4.91 -1.89
N ILE A 48 5.05 -3.93 -1.69
CA ILE A 48 4.87 -2.55 -2.20
C ILE A 48 4.75 -2.54 -3.73
N ASP A 49 5.65 -3.24 -4.42
CA ASP A 49 5.68 -3.26 -5.88
C ASP A 49 4.40 -3.92 -6.45
N ARG A 50 3.91 -5.00 -5.82
CA ARG A 50 2.66 -5.65 -6.21
C ARG A 50 1.44 -4.73 -6.02
N CYS A 51 1.36 -4.03 -4.88
CA CYS A 51 0.31 -3.04 -4.64
C CYS A 51 0.40 -1.87 -5.65
N ALA A 52 1.61 -1.43 -6.00
CA ALA A 52 1.81 -0.37 -6.98
C ALA A 52 1.37 -0.80 -8.39
N THR A 53 1.75 -2.01 -8.83
CA THR A 53 1.33 -2.57 -10.11
C THR A 53 -0.19 -2.76 -10.20
N ALA A 54 -0.84 -3.04 -9.07
CA ALA A 54 -2.30 -3.13 -8.99
C ALA A 54 -3.02 -1.76 -9.04
N GLY A 55 -2.29 -0.65 -9.14
CA GLY A 55 -2.85 0.70 -9.19
C GLY A 55 -3.00 1.37 -7.82
N GLY A 56 -2.44 0.78 -6.78
CA GLY A 56 -2.52 1.23 -5.38
C GLY A 56 -3.03 0.12 -4.47
N GLY A 57 -2.84 0.31 -3.16
CA GLY A 57 -3.24 -0.71 -2.18
C GLY A 57 -2.62 -0.51 -0.82
N THR A 58 -2.76 -1.54 0.02
CA THR A 58 -2.28 -1.55 1.40
C THR A 58 -1.34 -2.73 1.62
N VAL A 59 -0.13 -2.45 2.05
CA VAL A 59 0.82 -3.45 2.54
C VAL A 59 0.61 -3.59 4.04
N LEU A 60 0.15 -4.77 4.46
CA LEU A 60 -0.17 -5.09 5.83
C LEU A 60 1.05 -5.72 6.51
N LEU A 61 1.49 -5.13 7.62
CA LEU A 61 2.41 -5.75 8.57
C LEU A 61 1.61 -6.12 9.82
N GLN A 62 1.26 -7.40 9.92
CA GLN A 62 0.61 -7.98 11.09
C GLN A 62 1.54 -8.03 12.31
N THR A 63 1.07 -8.63 13.39
CA THR A 63 1.86 -8.84 14.62
C THR A 63 3.18 -9.54 14.33
N GLY A 64 4.29 -8.86 14.66
CA GLY A 64 5.64 -9.37 14.48
C GLY A 64 6.70 -8.29 14.71
N ARG A 65 7.96 -8.67 14.51
CA ARG A 65 9.12 -7.77 14.50
C ARG A 65 9.74 -7.84 13.11
N PHE A 66 9.62 -6.79 12.30
CA PHE A 66 10.17 -6.78 10.95
C PHE A 66 11.44 -5.96 10.92
N LEU A 67 12.56 -6.60 10.56
CA LEU A 67 13.81 -5.91 10.33
C LEU A 67 13.93 -5.60 8.84
N SER A 68 13.96 -4.31 8.51
CA SER A 68 14.15 -3.85 7.13
C SER A 68 15.28 -2.83 7.03
N GLY A 69 15.99 -2.87 5.91
CA GLY A 69 16.81 -1.75 5.44
C GLY A 69 15.92 -0.68 4.80
N THR A 70 16.43 -0.05 3.75
CA THR A 70 15.67 0.97 3.03
C THR A 70 14.60 0.36 2.13
N ILE A 71 13.39 0.90 2.24
CA ILE A 71 12.24 0.57 1.39
C ILE A 71 11.81 1.82 0.61
N PHE A 72 11.34 1.61 -0.62
CA PHE A 72 10.86 2.67 -1.51
C PHE A 72 9.34 2.57 -1.66
N LEU A 73 8.62 3.45 -0.97
CA LEU A 73 7.17 3.57 -1.13
C LEU A 73 6.82 4.07 -2.54
N LYS A 74 5.67 3.61 -3.04
CA LYS A 74 5.14 3.96 -4.36
C LYS A 74 3.84 4.75 -4.21
N SER A 75 3.46 5.50 -5.24
CA SER A 75 2.23 6.29 -5.24
C SER A 75 1.01 5.40 -4.99
N ARG A 76 0.10 5.87 -4.12
CA ARG A 76 -1.15 5.17 -3.75
C ARG A 76 -0.94 3.81 -3.05
N VAL A 77 0.26 3.55 -2.51
CA VAL A 77 0.53 2.40 -1.65
C VAL A 77 0.61 2.88 -0.20
N PHE A 78 -0.14 2.24 0.67
CA PHE A 78 -0.20 2.52 2.11
C PHE A 78 0.48 1.39 2.87
N LEU A 79 1.32 1.72 3.85
CA LEU A 79 1.81 0.74 4.81
C LEU A 79 0.87 0.77 6.02
N GLN A 80 0.24 -0.35 6.33
CA GLN A 80 -0.63 -0.50 7.49
C GLN A 80 0.01 -1.46 8.49
N LEU A 81 0.17 -0.98 9.71
CA LEU A 81 0.62 -1.79 10.84
C LEU A 81 -0.62 -2.23 11.61
N ALA A 82 -0.78 -3.54 11.82
CA ALA A 82 -1.91 -4.10 12.54
C ALA A 82 -1.45 -4.99 13.69
N GLY A 83 -2.18 -4.90 14.82
CA GLY A 83 -2.03 -5.78 15.97
C GLY A 83 -1.29 -5.19 17.16
N ASP A 84 -1.73 -5.63 18.34
CA ASP A 84 -1.38 -5.11 19.67
C ASP A 84 0.10 -5.32 20.03
N SER A 85 0.75 -6.29 19.38
CA SER A 85 2.13 -6.73 19.66
C SER A 85 3.14 -6.35 18.57
N THR A 86 2.76 -5.48 17.64
CA THR A 86 3.66 -4.95 16.61
C THR A 86 4.65 -3.98 17.27
N ARG A 87 5.88 -4.44 17.54
CA ARG A 87 6.93 -3.69 18.26
C ARG A 87 8.23 -3.68 17.46
N ASN A 88 8.98 -2.57 17.53
CA ASN A 88 10.28 -2.40 16.87
C ASN A 88 10.23 -2.57 15.34
N ILE A 89 9.28 -1.93 14.67
CA ILE A 89 9.38 -1.76 13.21
C ILE A 89 10.32 -0.58 12.97
N ALA A 90 11.54 -0.88 12.54
CA ALA A 90 12.49 0.10 12.06
C ALA A 90 12.42 0.15 10.54
N LEU A 91 11.71 1.15 10.01
CA LEU A 91 11.72 1.47 8.58
C LEU A 91 12.72 2.61 8.38
N THR A 92 13.89 2.28 7.86
CA THR A 92 14.86 3.31 7.46
C THR A 92 14.51 3.73 6.03
N ALA A 93 13.39 4.42 5.86
CA ALA A 93 12.94 4.87 4.55
C ALA A 93 13.76 6.07 4.06
N ASN A 94 14.05 6.11 2.76
CA ASN A 94 14.48 7.36 2.12
C ASN A 94 13.34 8.40 2.21
N ASP A 95 13.72 9.67 2.10
CA ASP A 95 12.91 10.88 2.30
C ASP A 95 11.40 10.70 2.01
N LEU A 96 10.62 10.62 3.08
CA LEU A 96 9.15 10.52 3.06
C LEU A 96 8.46 11.87 2.86
N SER A 97 9.20 12.97 2.71
CA SER A 97 8.67 14.34 2.59
C SER A 97 7.78 14.54 1.35
N ALA A 98 7.97 13.75 0.31
CA ALA A 98 7.16 13.82 -0.91
C ALA A 98 5.79 13.10 -0.81
N VAL A 99 5.52 12.39 0.29
CA VAL A 99 4.32 11.55 0.41
C VAL A 99 3.30 12.22 1.34
N GLY A 100 2.16 12.64 0.79
CA GLY A 100 1.15 13.43 1.51
C GLY A 100 0.54 12.78 2.76
N ARG A 101 0.56 11.44 2.86
CA ARG A 101 0.27 10.65 4.09
C ARG A 101 1.00 9.29 4.01
N PRO A 102 2.27 9.18 4.47
CA PRO A 102 3.10 8.01 4.18
C PRO A 102 2.83 6.77 5.05
N LEU A 103 2.21 6.94 6.22
CA LEU A 103 2.02 5.87 7.19
C LEU A 103 0.71 6.12 7.95
N ASP A 104 -0.19 5.14 7.91
CA ASP A 104 -1.39 5.14 8.75
C ASP A 104 -1.20 4.13 9.88
N LEU A 105 -1.19 4.64 11.11
CA LEU A 105 -1.09 3.82 12.30
C LEU A 105 -2.51 3.54 12.77
N ALA A 106 -2.90 2.26 12.76
CA ALA A 106 -4.14 1.86 13.42
C ALA A 106 -4.11 2.33 14.90
N PRO A 107 -5.25 2.71 15.47
CA PRO A 107 -5.30 3.34 16.80
C PRO A 107 -4.69 2.48 17.91
N GLU A 108 -4.65 1.17 17.73
CA GLU A 108 -4.02 0.18 18.62
C GLU A 108 -2.48 0.16 18.56
N VAL A 109 -1.85 0.73 17.52
CA VAL A 109 -0.39 0.67 17.34
C VAL A 109 0.30 1.78 18.16
N PRO A 110 1.16 1.43 19.13
CA PRO A 110 1.82 2.43 19.95
C PRO A 110 2.80 3.26 19.11
N LYS A 111 2.73 4.59 19.20
CA LYS A 111 3.57 5.53 18.43
C LYS A 111 5.09 5.30 18.57
N LYS A 112 5.54 4.67 19.65
CA LYS A 112 6.95 4.31 19.88
C LYS A 112 7.39 3.02 19.19
N ALA A 113 6.46 2.22 18.67
CA ALA A 113 6.79 0.98 17.97
C ALA A 113 7.35 1.21 16.57
N VAL A 114 7.16 2.41 16.01
CA VAL A 114 7.70 2.80 14.71
C VAL A 114 8.71 3.91 14.90
N THR A 115 9.93 3.69 14.41
CA THR A 115 10.92 4.75 14.28
C THR A 115 11.16 4.99 12.81
N LEU A 116 10.83 6.20 12.34
CA LEU A 116 11.29 6.71 11.05
C LEU A 116 12.62 7.42 11.33
N LYS A 117 13.70 6.89 10.77
CA LYS A 117 15.03 7.52 10.84
C LYS A 117 15.43 8.01 9.47
#